data_AF-S4RAP7-F1
#
_entry.id   AF-S4RAP7-F1
#
_cell.length_a   1.000
_cell.length_b   1.000
_cell.length_c   1.000
_cell.angle_alpha   90.00
_cell.angle_beta   90.00
_cell.angle_gamma   90.00
#
_symmetry.space_group_name_H-M   'P 1'
#
loop_
_entity.id
_entity.type
_entity.pdbx_description
1 polymer ?
#
loop_
_entity_poly.entity_id
_entity_poly.type
_entity_poly.pdbx_seq_one_letter_code
_entity_poly.pdbx_strand_id
1 'polypeptide(L)'
;QGGSPPPDRTKVVEQFRYLSQGLYISVCVLATVGIILGLLCLSFNVYNRQIRYVQNSKPGLNNMTVVGCVLALSAVFPLGLDGLHISMATFPFVCQLRVWLISMGFSLAYSS
;
A
#
# COMPACT_ATOMS: atom_id res chain seq x y z
N GLN A 1 -0.65 -45.53 29.40
CA GLN A 1 -0.10 -44.47 30.27
C GLN A 1 0.07 -43.22 29.42
N GLY A 2 -0.93 -42.35 29.41
CA GLY A 2 -0.91 -41.10 28.66
C GLY A 2 -1.44 -40.01 29.58
N GLY A 3 -0.60 -39.04 29.92
CA GLY A 3 -0.95 -38.04 30.91
C GLY A 3 0.25 -37.17 31.28
N SER A 4 0.69 -36.35 30.33
CA SER A 4 1.49 -35.17 30.69
C SER A 4 0.57 -34.23 31.48
N PRO A 5 1.01 -33.71 32.66
CA PRO A 5 0.18 -32.85 33.48
C PRO A 5 -0.23 -31.57 32.70
N PRO A 6 -1.46 -31.07 32.89
CA PRO A 6 -1.93 -29.92 32.14
C PRO A 6 -1.10 -28.68 32.51
N PRO A 7 -0.65 -27.88 31.52
CA PRO A 7 0.16 -26.71 31.77
C PRO A 7 -0.66 -25.60 32.47
N ASP A 8 -0.12 -25.07 33.57
CA ASP A 8 -0.73 -24.09 34.49
C ASP A 8 -0.81 -22.64 33.95
N ARG A 9 -0.39 -22.43 32.69
CA ARG A 9 -0.51 -21.15 32.00
C ARG A 9 -1.12 -21.32 30.62
N THR A 10 -2.04 -20.43 30.28
CA THR A 10 -2.61 -20.29 28.94
C THR A 10 -1.48 -20.11 27.94
N LYS A 11 -1.26 -21.10 27.07
CA LYS A 11 -0.37 -20.94 25.90
C LYS A 11 -1.05 -19.92 24.97
N VAL A 12 -0.61 -18.67 25.03
CA VAL A 12 -1.01 -17.65 24.07
C VAL A 12 -0.38 -18.05 22.73
N VAL A 13 -1.15 -18.77 21.93
CA VAL A 13 -0.80 -19.03 20.54
C VAL A 13 -1.17 -17.75 19.80
N GLU A 14 -0.17 -16.90 19.55
CA GLU A 14 -0.27 -15.76 18.65
C GLU A 14 -0.69 -16.29 17.26
N GLN A 15 -2.00 -16.43 17.06
CA GLN A 15 -2.57 -16.77 15.78
C GLN A 15 -2.50 -15.50 14.94
N PHE A 16 -1.41 -15.37 14.16
CA PHE A 16 -1.35 -14.39 13.09
C PHE A 16 -2.58 -14.60 12.21
N ARG A 17 -3.52 -13.67 12.27
CA ARG A 17 -4.73 -13.70 11.45
C ARG A 17 -4.33 -13.23 10.06
N TYR A 18 -3.76 -14.14 9.28
CA TYR A 18 -3.37 -13.88 7.90
C TYR A 18 -4.59 -13.40 7.11
N LEU A 19 -4.42 -12.32 6.35
CA LEU A 19 -5.38 -11.90 5.34
C LEU A 19 -5.62 -13.08 4.40
N SER A 20 -6.88 -13.33 4.02
CA SER A 20 -7.18 -14.38 3.05
C SER A 20 -6.32 -14.20 1.81
N GLN A 21 -5.55 -15.23 1.46
CA GLN A 21 -4.54 -15.15 0.41
C GLN A 21 -5.15 -14.74 -0.93
N GLY A 22 -6.40 -15.15 -1.19
CA GLY A 22 -7.17 -14.74 -2.38
C GLY A 22 -7.50 -13.24 -2.39
N LEU A 23 -7.86 -12.65 -1.24
CA LEU A 23 -8.10 -11.21 -1.14
C LEU A 23 -6.81 -10.43 -1.37
N TYR A 24 -5.71 -10.88 -0.79
CA TYR A 24 -4.41 -10.22 -0.97
C TYR A 24 -3.99 -10.20 -2.44
N ILE A 25 -4.06 -11.34 -3.12
CA ILE A 25 -3.74 -11.44 -4.55
C ILE A 25 -4.63 -10.50 -5.38
N SER A 26 -5.94 -10.48 -5.11
CA SER A 26 -6.87 -9.60 -5.82
C SER A 26 -6.51 -8.13 -5.66
N VAL A 27 -6.17 -7.68 -4.45
CA VAL A 27 -5.82 -6.28 -4.19
C VAL A 27 -4.47 -5.93 -4.82
N CYS A 28 -3.49 -6.84 -4.83
CA CYS A 28 -2.22 -6.64 -5.54
C CYS A 28 -2.41 -6.48 -7.05
N VAL A 29 -3.26 -7.30 -7.67
CA VAL A 29 -3.56 -7.19 -9.11
C VAL A 29 -4.23 -5.84 -9.40
N LEU A 30 -5.23 -5.45 -8.60
CA LEU A 30 -5.87 -4.13 -8.76
C LEU A 30 -4.87 -2.98 -8.56
N ALA A 31 -3.97 -3.09 -7.59
CA ALA A 31 -2.97 -2.07 -7.32
C ALA A 31 -1.96 -1.93 -8.46
N THR A 32 -1.48 -3.03 -9.02
CA THR A 32 -0.57 -2.99 -10.19
C THR A 32 -1.22 -2.36 -11.40
N VAL A 33 -2.48 -2.72 -11.71
CA VAL A 33 -3.26 -2.08 -12.79
C VAL A 33 -3.42 -0.58 -12.53
N GLY A 34 -3.78 -0.18 -11.31
CA GLY A 34 -3.93 1.23 -10.95
C GLY A 34 -2.64 2.04 -11.06
N ILE A 35 -1.49 1.45 -10.71
CA ILE A 35 -0.18 2.09 -10.88
C ILE A 35 0.14 2.29 -12.35
N ILE A 36 -0.09 1.26 -13.20
CA ILE A 36 0.16 1.36 -14.64
C ILE A 36 -0.72 2.46 -15.26
N LEU A 37 -2.02 2.46 -14.95
CA LEU A 37 -2.95 3.50 -15.42
C LEU A 37 -2.55 4.89 -14.91
N GLY A 38 -2.15 5.01 -13.65
CA GLY A 38 -1.65 6.26 -13.08
C GLY A 38 -0.40 6.79 -13.81
N LEU A 39 0.57 5.92 -14.08
CA LEU A 39 1.78 6.27 -14.83
C LEU A 39 1.46 6.67 -16.27
N LEU A 40 0.57 5.95 -16.96
CA LEU A 40 0.12 6.30 -18.32
C LEU A 40 -0.56 7.66 -18.33
N CYS A 41 -1.48 7.91 -17.40
CA CYS A 41 -2.14 9.21 -17.24
C CYS A 41 -1.12 10.32 -16.95
N LEU A 42 -0.15 10.09 -16.06
CA LEU A 42 0.90 11.05 -15.74
C LEU A 42 1.78 11.35 -16.97
N SER A 43 2.25 10.31 -17.66
CA SER A 43 3.07 10.43 -18.86
C SER A 43 2.33 11.18 -19.96
N PHE A 44 1.06 10.88 -20.18
CA PHE A 44 0.24 11.58 -21.16
C PHE A 44 -0.02 13.03 -20.74
N ASN A 45 -0.22 13.30 -19.45
CA ASN A 45 -0.40 14.64 -18.90
C ASN A 45 0.86 15.50 -19.04
N VAL A 46 2.05 14.92 -18.83
CA VAL A 46 3.35 15.58 -19.00
C VAL A 46 3.67 15.79 -20.48
N TYR A 47 3.39 14.81 -21.33
CA TYR A 47 3.65 14.90 -22.77
C TYR A 47 2.78 15.96 -23.44
N ASN A 48 1.48 16.01 -23.12
CA ASN A 48 0.54 17.01 -23.65
C ASN A 48 0.47 18.31 -22.81
N ARG A 49 1.47 18.58 -21.96
CA ARG A 49 1.53 19.78 -21.10
C ARG A 49 1.51 21.10 -21.86
N GLN A 50 1.76 21.07 -23.18
CA GLN A 50 1.76 22.22 -24.08
C GLN A 50 0.37 22.59 -24.65
N ILE A 51 -0.68 21.78 -24.45
CA ILE A 51 -2.02 22.07 -24.98
C ILE A 51 -2.83 22.88 -23.94
N ARG A 52 -3.39 24.02 -24.39
CA ARG A 52 -4.13 25.02 -23.59
C ARG A 52 -5.31 24.45 -22.77
N TYR A 53 -5.83 23.28 -23.15
CA TYR A 53 -6.87 22.55 -22.42
C TYR A 53 -6.39 21.97 -21.07
N VAL A 54 -5.13 21.55 -20.98
CA VAL A 54 -4.50 21.02 -19.75
C VAL A 54 -4.18 22.13 -18.74
N GLN A 55 -4.00 23.38 -19.20
CA GLN A 55 -3.76 24.53 -18.32
C GLN A 55 -4.99 24.93 -17.49
N ASN A 56 -6.21 24.68 -17.98
CA ASN A 56 -7.44 25.10 -17.31
C ASN A 56 -7.88 24.15 -16.17
N SER A 57 -7.30 22.95 -16.08
CA SER A 57 -7.57 21.95 -15.04
C SER A 57 -6.55 21.94 -13.89
N LYS A 58 -5.69 22.97 -13.77
CA LYS A 58 -4.58 23.03 -12.79
C LYS A 58 -3.71 21.75 -12.85
N PRO A 59 -2.81 21.64 -13.85
CA PRO A 59 -2.03 20.41 -14.09
C PRO A 59 -1.16 19.98 -12.90
N GLY A 60 -0.82 20.91 -11.99
CA GLY A 60 -0.13 20.59 -10.74
C GLY A 60 -0.98 19.76 -9.78
N LEU A 61 -2.29 20.03 -9.67
CA LEU A 61 -3.20 19.31 -8.78
C LEU A 61 -3.48 17.89 -9.29
N ASN A 62 -3.78 17.78 -10.59
CA ASN A 62 -4.04 16.48 -11.22
C ASN A 62 -2.82 15.55 -11.14
N ASN A 63 -1.60 16.07 -11.29
CA ASN A 63 -0.38 15.29 -11.07
C ASN A 63 -0.19 14.91 -9.59
N MET A 64 -0.50 15.79 -8.63
CA MET A 64 -0.41 15.48 -7.20
C MET A 64 -1.40 14.38 -6.78
N THR A 65 -2.63 14.39 -7.31
CA THR A 65 -3.60 13.32 -7.08
C THR A 65 -3.09 11.99 -7.61
N VAL A 66 -2.55 11.95 -8.84
CA VAL A 66 -2.02 10.72 -9.43
C VAL A 66 -0.83 10.19 -8.63
N VAL A 67 0.08 11.06 -8.18
CA VAL A 67 1.19 10.69 -7.29
C VAL A 67 0.67 10.13 -5.96
N GLY A 68 -0.35 10.76 -5.37
CA GLY A 68 -1.03 10.25 -4.17
C GLY A 68 -1.62 8.85 -4.37
N CYS A 69 -2.27 8.60 -5.51
CA CYS A 69 -2.79 7.28 -5.86
C CYS A 69 -1.68 6.24 -6.02
N VAL A 70 -0.57 6.56 -6.70
CA VAL A 70 0.56 5.63 -6.86
C VAL A 70 1.20 5.28 -5.51
N LEU A 71 1.32 6.26 -4.59
CA LEU A 71 1.82 6.05 -3.23
C LEU A 71 0.84 5.22 -2.38
N ALA A 72 -0.46 5.45 -2.48
CA ALA A 72 -1.45 4.64 -1.78
C ALA A 72 -1.46 3.19 -2.28
N LEU A 73 -1.35 2.99 -3.59
CA LEU A 73 -1.27 1.66 -4.20
C LEU A 73 0.05 0.94 -3.87
N SER A 74 1.15 1.67 -3.76
CA SER A 74 2.43 1.08 -3.33
C SER A 74 2.42 0.61 -1.87
N ALA A 75 1.51 1.13 -1.04
CA ALA A 75 1.32 0.69 0.34
C ALA A 75 0.72 -0.71 0.45
N VAL A 76 0.03 -1.18 -0.59
CA VAL A 76 -0.58 -2.52 -0.64
C VAL A 76 0.47 -3.63 -0.57
N PHE A 77 1.65 -3.44 -1.15
CA PHE A 77 2.73 -4.42 -1.14
C PHE A 77 3.31 -4.70 0.26
N PRO A 78 3.78 -3.69 1.02
CA PRO A 78 4.19 -3.87 2.41
C PRO A 78 3.02 -4.27 3.32
N LEU A 79 1.77 -4.02 2.91
CA LEU A 79 0.57 -4.43 3.65
C LEU A 79 0.29 -5.94 3.66
N GLY A 80 0.76 -6.72 2.68
CA GLY A 80 0.63 -8.19 2.73
C GLY A 80 1.93 -8.96 2.83
N LEU A 81 3.02 -8.24 3.07
CA LEU A 81 4.25 -8.78 3.64
C LEU A 81 4.04 -9.06 5.15
N ASP A 82 3.04 -9.90 5.47
CA ASP A 82 2.70 -10.30 6.83
C ASP A 82 3.39 -11.64 7.19
N GLY A 83 4.34 -11.56 8.12
CA GLY A 83 4.78 -12.64 9.01
C GLY A 83 5.59 -13.81 8.45
N LEU A 84 5.36 -14.28 7.22
CA LEU A 84 5.91 -15.58 6.78
C LEU A 84 7.28 -15.50 6.09
N HIS A 85 7.63 -14.35 5.48
CA HIS A 85 8.82 -14.18 4.64
C HIS A 85 9.80 -13.08 5.11
N ILE A 86 9.49 -12.37 6.20
CA ILE A 86 10.30 -11.23 6.66
C ILE A 86 11.04 -11.58 7.95
N SER A 87 12.36 -11.33 7.93
CA SER A 87 13.21 -11.36 9.12
C SER A 87 12.79 -10.24 10.10
N MET A 88 12.88 -10.51 11.41
CA MET A 88 12.52 -9.57 12.50
C MET A 88 13.12 -8.16 12.33
N ALA A 89 14.23 -8.02 11.60
CA ALA A 89 14.87 -6.74 11.31
C ALA A 89 14.11 -5.84 10.33
N THR A 90 13.32 -6.39 9.40
CA THR A 90 12.59 -5.60 8.37
C THR A 90 11.17 -5.25 8.81
N PHE A 91 10.66 -5.86 9.88
CA PHE A 91 9.36 -5.57 10.47
C PHE A 91 9.16 -4.08 10.85
N PRO A 92 10.10 -3.41 11.56
CA PRO A 92 9.95 -1.98 11.86
C PRO A 92 9.96 -1.12 10.60
N PHE A 93 10.72 -1.50 9.57
CA PHE A 93 10.76 -0.78 8.30
C PHE A 93 9.41 -0.83 7.56
N VAL A 94 8.79 -2.01 7.48
CA VAL A 94 7.46 -2.19 6.89
C VAL A 94 6.39 -1.38 7.64
N CYS A 95 6.46 -1.37 8.98
CA CYS A 95 5.55 -0.59 9.82
C CYS A 95 5.70 0.92 9.56
N GLN A 96 6.95 1.42 9.52
CA GLN A 96 7.24 2.82 9.19
C GLN A 96 6.70 3.19 7.81
N LEU A 97 6.92 2.33 6.82
CA LEU A 97 6.56 2.58 5.43
C LEU A 97 5.04 2.68 5.22
N ARG A 98 4.25 1.86 5.94
CA ARG A 98 2.78 1.97 5.97
C ARG A 98 2.33 3.36 6.48
N VAL A 99 2.90 3.83 7.59
CA VAL A 99 2.57 5.14 8.18
C VAL A 99 2.95 6.28 7.23
N TRP A 100 4.13 6.21 6.62
CA TRP A 100 4.59 7.20 5.65
C TRP A 100 3.67 7.29 4.43
N LEU A 101 3.24 6.16 3.87
CA LEU A 101 2.39 6.15 2.69
C LEU A 101 0.98 6.67 2.98
N ILE A 102 0.40 6.34 4.14
CA ILE A 102 -0.89 6.89 4.56
C ILE A 102 -0.78 8.40 4.81
N SER A 103 0.28 8.84 5.51
CA SER A 103 0.49 10.26 5.79
C SER A 103 0.73 11.07 4.51
N MET A 104 1.53 10.55 3.57
CA MET A 104 1.75 11.21 2.29
C MET A 104 0.49 11.22 1.43
N GLY A 105 -0.27 10.12 1.40
CA GLY A 105 -1.54 10.05 0.68
C GLY A 105 -2.55 11.07 1.20
N PHE A 106 -2.68 11.22 2.52
CA PHE A 106 -3.56 12.23 3.12
C PHE A 106 -3.08 13.66 2.86
N SER A 107 -1.78 13.93 3.03
CA SER A 107 -1.20 15.25 2.78
C SER A 107 -1.33 15.70 1.32
N LEU A 108 -1.15 14.78 0.37
CA LEU A 108 -1.30 15.04 -1.07
C LEU A 108 -2.76 15.22 -1.48
N ALA A 109 -3.69 14.48 -0.86
CA ALA A 109 -5.13 14.64 -1.10
C ALA A 109 -5.66 15.98 -0.54
N TYR A 110 -5.14 16.43 0.60
CA TYR A 110 -5.53 17.71 1.21
C TYR A 110 -4.81 18.92 0.61
N SER A 111 -3.62 18.72 0.04
CA SER A 111 -2.87 19.78 -0.67
C SER A 111 -3.29 19.95 -2.15
N SER A 112 -4.20 19.11 -2.64
CA SER A 112 -4.83 19.26 -3.95
C SER A 112 -6.11 20.08 -3.90
#